data_AF-A0A059AA19-F1
#
_entry.id   AF-A0A059AA19-F1
#
_cell.length_a   1.000
_cell.length_b   1.000
_cell.length_c   1.000
_cell.angle_alpha   90.00
_cell.angle_beta   90.00
_cell.angle_gamma   90.00
#
_symmetry.space_group_name_H-M   'P 1'
#
loop_
_entity.id
_entity.type
_entity.pdbx_description
1 polymer ?
#
loop_
_entity_poly.entity_id
_entity_poly.type
_entity_poly.pdbx_seq_one_letter_code
_entity_poly.pdbx_strand_id
1 'polypeptide(L)'
;MKEYFEIPWASLRAMVEPSVAERSVIDHGAYFTSGQIVCSAAVDIRDGEVLTADGSRFPFDYLVIATGHRDSVPRSRSERLIQYKAECDKIKSANSILIVGGGPTGVELAGEISVDFPDKKVTLVHRGSRLLEFIGPKASQKTFNWLTTRRVEVILEQSVDLTNVSDGTYQTSAGETLKADCHFLCTGKPIGSSWLRETILKDSLDNRGRLMVDEQLRVKGHNNVFAIGDITDIPKLPSRT
;
A
#
# COMPACT_ATOMS: atom_id res chain seq x y z
N MET A 1 -9.21 -13.80 -2.06
CA MET A 1 -8.71 -13.07 -0.88
C MET A 1 -7.37 -13.69 -0.48
N LYS A 2 -6.56 -13.05 0.38
CA LYS A 2 -5.28 -13.63 0.82
C LYS A 2 -5.51 -14.61 1.96
N GLU A 3 -4.67 -15.65 2.06
CA GLU A 3 -4.72 -16.62 3.16
C GLU A 3 -3.84 -16.23 4.37
N TYR A 4 -3.14 -15.10 4.26
CA TYR A 4 -2.22 -14.59 5.27
C TYR A 4 -2.53 -13.15 5.65
N PHE A 5 -2.15 -12.81 6.89
CA PHE A 5 -1.96 -11.46 7.35
C PHE A 5 -0.51 -11.02 7.14
N GLU A 6 -0.33 -9.75 6.82
CA GLU A 6 0.98 -9.14 6.63
C GLU A 6 1.11 -7.94 7.57
N ILE A 7 2.22 -7.89 8.30
CA ILE A 7 2.59 -6.74 9.13
C ILE A 7 3.11 -5.63 8.19
N PRO A 8 2.35 -4.54 7.93
CA PRO A 8 2.65 -3.65 6.80
C PRO A 8 3.93 -2.84 6.98
N TRP A 9 4.29 -2.49 8.23
CA TRP A 9 5.52 -1.75 8.53
C TRP A 9 6.80 -2.60 8.44
N ALA A 10 6.67 -3.91 8.25
CA ALA A 10 7.81 -4.79 8.00
C ALA A 10 8.02 -5.05 6.49
N SER A 11 7.10 -4.61 5.63
CA SER A 11 7.11 -4.93 4.21
C SER A 11 8.32 -4.37 3.48
N LEU A 12 8.71 -3.13 3.75
CA LEU A 12 9.84 -2.52 3.04
C LEU A 12 11.17 -3.05 3.55
N ARG A 13 11.26 -3.34 4.86
CA ARG A 13 12.40 -4.10 5.41
C ARG A 13 12.54 -5.47 4.75
N ALA A 14 11.43 -6.18 4.54
CA ALA A 14 11.42 -7.48 3.88
C ALA A 14 11.93 -7.44 2.43
N MET A 15 11.87 -6.29 1.75
CA MET A 15 12.44 -6.11 0.40
C MET A 15 13.97 -6.07 0.40
N VAL A 16 14.62 -5.69 1.51
CA VAL A 16 16.09 -5.67 1.63
C VAL A 16 16.64 -6.83 2.46
N GLU A 17 15.82 -7.37 3.36
CA GLU A 17 16.14 -8.49 4.24
C GLU A 17 15.01 -9.55 4.23
N PRO A 18 15.03 -10.54 3.31
CA PRO A 18 13.93 -11.50 3.15
C PRO A 18 13.60 -12.35 4.39
N SER A 19 14.54 -12.54 5.32
CA SER A 19 14.27 -13.24 6.59
C SER A 19 13.26 -12.49 7.48
N VAL A 20 13.10 -11.18 7.29
CA VAL A 20 12.04 -10.40 7.96
C VAL A 20 10.67 -10.77 7.41
N ALA A 21 10.57 -11.10 6.12
CA ALA A 21 9.33 -11.52 5.47
C ALA A 21 8.74 -12.79 6.12
N GLU A 22 9.60 -13.74 6.47
CA GLU A 22 9.19 -15.01 7.09
C GLU A 22 8.43 -14.81 8.41
N ARG A 23 8.78 -13.74 9.15
CA ARG A 23 8.19 -13.39 10.44
C ARG A 23 7.03 -12.40 10.32
N SER A 24 6.92 -11.67 9.20
CA SER A 24 5.90 -10.63 9.00
C SER A 24 4.68 -11.11 8.20
N VAL A 25 4.81 -12.22 7.46
CA VAL A 25 3.74 -12.87 6.71
C VAL A 25 3.24 -14.08 7.49
N ILE A 26 2.05 -13.97 8.08
CA ILE A 26 1.50 -14.93 9.05
C ILE A 26 0.20 -15.52 8.50
N ASP A 27 0.15 -16.84 8.34
CA ASP A 27 -1.07 -17.51 7.88
C ASP A 27 -2.24 -17.27 8.83
N HIS A 28 -3.43 -16.99 8.28
CA HIS A 28 -4.62 -16.73 9.10
C HIS A 28 -4.93 -17.91 10.04
N GLY A 29 -4.69 -19.15 9.59
CA GLY A 29 -4.89 -20.36 10.40
C GLY A 29 -3.97 -20.48 11.62
N ALA A 30 -2.87 -19.73 11.69
CA ALA A 30 -1.94 -19.78 12.82
C ALA A 30 -2.46 -19.06 14.07
N TYR A 31 -3.34 -18.06 13.91
CA TYR A 31 -3.87 -17.26 15.03
C TYR A 31 -5.39 -17.23 15.10
N PHE A 32 -6.08 -17.47 13.98
CA PHE A 32 -7.53 -17.51 13.94
C PHE A 32 -8.01 -18.96 14.09
N THR A 33 -8.02 -19.42 15.35
CA THR A 33 -8.32 -20.81 15.71
C THR A 33 -9.80 -21.08 15.95
N SER A 34 -10.62 -20.04 16.07
CA SER A 34 -12.07 -20.12 16.31
C SER A 34 -12.82 -19.36 15.22
N GLY A 35 -13.62 -20.08 14.44
CA GLY A 35 -14.40 -19.53 13.32
C GLY A 35 -14.03 -20.15 11.97
N GLN A 36 -14.56 -19.58 10.90
CA GLN A 36 -14.30 -20.02 9.52
C GLN A 36 -13.58 -18.93 8.74
N ILE A 37 -12.50 -19.31 8.06
CA ILE A 37 -11.79 -18.44 7.10
C ILE A 37 -12.24 -18.83 5.70
N VAL A 38 -12.68 -17.84 4.92
CA VAL A 38 -13.08 -18.01 3.52
C VAL A 38 -12.18 -17.17 2.63
N CYS A 39 -11.28 -17.80 1.88
CA CYS A 39 -10.31 -17.12 1.02
C CYS A 39 -10.88 -16.65 -0.33
N SER A 40 -12.16 -16.24 -0.37
CA SER A 40 -12.88 -15.84 -1.59
C SER A 40 -13.12 -14.32 -1.62
N ALA A 41 -13.26 -13.74 -2.81
CA ALA A 41 -13.59 -12.33 -2.90
C ALA A 41 -15.09 -12.15 -2.62
N ALA A 42 -15.46 -11.24 -1.72
CA ALA A 42 -16.84 -10.76 -1.63
C ALA A 42 -17.17 -9.97 -2.91
N VAL A 43 -18.32 -10.26 -3.52
CA VAL A 43 -18.74 -9.66 -4.80
C VAL A 43 -20.09 -8.96 -4.70
N ASP A 44 -20.92 -9.31 -3.74
CA ASP A 44 -22.21 -8.68 -3.49
C ASP A 44 -22.54 -8.71 -1.99
N ILE A 45 -23.32 -7.73 -1.55
CA ILE A 45 -23.91 -7.68 -0.20
C ILE A 45 -25.40 -7.44 -0.41
N ARG A 46 -26.20 -8.35 0.14
CA ARG A 46 -27.65 -8.28 0.17
C ARG A 46 -28.12 -8.18 1.62
N ASP A 47 -29.42 -8.00 1.81
CA ASP A 47 -29.99 -7.91 3.14
C ASP A 47 -29.71 -9.20 3.93
N GLY A 48 -28.82 -9.10 4.92
CA GLY A 48 -28.39 -10.20 5.79
C GLY A 48 -27.47 -11.26 5.15
N GLU A 49 -26.95 -11.08 3.93
CA GLU A 49 -26.12 -12.10 3.26
C GLU A 49 -24.98 -11.49 2.43
N VAL A 50 -23.80 -12.12 2.47
CA VAL A 50 -22.66 -11.82 1.58
C VAL A 50 -22.51 -12.94 0.54
N LEU A 51 -22.35 -12.55 -0.72
CA LEU A 51 -22.02 -13.47 -1.82
C LEU A 51 -20.53 -13.38 -2.16
N THR A 52 -19.91 -14.53 -2.37
CA THR A 52 -18.51 -14.63 -2.78
C THR A 52 -18.35 -15.04 -4.25
N ALA A 53 -17.17 -14.78 -4.82
CA ALA A 53 -16.85 -15.02 -6.22
C ALA A 53 -16.91 -16.51 -6.62
N ASP A 54 -16.77 -17.42 -5.66
CA ASP A 54 -16.96 -18.87 -5.86
C ASP A 54 -18.43 -19.31 -5.78
N GLY A 55 -19.37 -18.37 -5.61
CA GLY A 55 -20.81 -18.63 -5.53
C GLY A 55 -21.31 -18.97 -4.13
N SER A 56 -20.44 -19.02 -3.13
CA SER A 56 -20.85 -19.28 -1.74
C SER A 56 -21.59 -18.11 -1.13
N ARG A 57 -22.46 -18.41 -0.17
CA ARG A 57 -23.33 -17.45 0.50
C ARG A 57 -23.19 -17.55 2.00
N PHE A 58 -23.04 -16.40 2.65
CA PHE A 58 -22.81 -16.33 4.08
C PHE A 58 -23.82 -15.38 4.72
N PRO A 59 -24.79 -15.88 5.49
CA PRO A 59 -25.68 -15.03 6.25
C PRO A 59 -24.91 -14.34 7.39
N PHE A 60 -25.36 -13.15 7.77
CA PHE A 60 -24.78 -12.40 8.88
C PHE A 60 -25.84 -11.64 9.69
N ASP A 61 -25.65 -11.61 11.00
CA ASP A 61 -26.35 -10.67 11.88
C ASP A 61 -25.66 -9.30 11.87
N TYR A 62 -24.33 -9.32 11.81
CA TYR A 62 -23.46 -8.14 11.76
C TYR A 62 -22.36 -8.31 10.72
N LEU A 63 -22.08 -7.25 9.96
CA LEU A 63 -21.06 -7.24 8.91
C LEU A 63 -20.01 -6.15 9.18
N VAL A 64 -18.73 -6.50 9.06
CA VAL A 64 -17.62 -5.54 9.16
C VAL A 64 -16.87 -5.50 7.83
N ILE A 65 -16.79 -4.31 7.23
CA ILE A 65 -16.04 -4.08 5.99
C ILE A 65 -14.66 -3.53 6.34
N ALA A 66 -13.62 -4.30 6.02
CA ALA A 66 -12.21 -3.97 6.29
C ALA A 66 -11.32 -4.11 5.05
N THR A 67 -11.84 -3.84 3.85
CA THR A 67 -11.12 -4.10 2.59
C THR A 67 -10.03 -3.07 2.26
N GLY A 68 -9.85 -2.05 3.10
CA GLY A 68 -8.73 -1.10 3.04
C GLY A 68 -8.49 -0.53 1.64
N HIS A 69 -7.26 -0.71 1.13
CA HIS A 69 -6.87 -0.37 -0.24
C HIS A 69 -6.90 -1.59 -1.15
N ARG A 70 -7.14 -1.36 -2.45
CA ARG A 70 -7.00 -2.39 -3.47
C ARG A 70 -5.51 -2.69 -3.66
N ASP A 71 -5.14 -3.95 -3.40
CA ASP A 71 -3.77 -4.41 -3.53
C ASP A 71 -3.67 -5.65 -4.41
N SER A 72 -2.69 -5.64 -5.33
CA SER A 72 -2.43 -6.76 -6.25
C SER A 72 -1.27 -7.60 -5.72
N VAL A 73 -1.42 -8.08 -4.49
CA VAL A 73 -0.44 -8.95 -3.84
C VAL A 73 -0.79 -10.43 -4.04
N PRO A 74 0.20 -11.32 -4.03
CA PRO A 74 -0.02 -12.76 -4.08
C PRO A 74 -0.99 -13.23 -3.00
N ARG A 75 -1.77 -14.27 -3.32
CA ARG A 75 -2.83 -14.77 -2.44
C ARG A 75 -2.31 -15.74 -1.41
N SER A 76 -1.28 -16.52 -1.76
CA SER A 76 -0.64 -17.45 -0.83
C SER A 76 0.56 -16.85 -0.11
N ARG A 77 0.85 -17.36 1.09
CA ARG A 77 2.04 -16.96 1.86
C ARG A 77 3.31 -17.29 1.08
N SER A 78 3.38 -18.48 0.50
CA SER A 78 4.55 -18.95 -0.26
C SER A 78 4.87 -18.03 -1.45
N GLU A 79 3.87 -17.66 -2.24
CA GLU A 79 4.07 -16.73 -3.36
C GLU A 79 4.47 -15.34 -2.88
N ARG A 80 3.94 -14.87 -1.73
CA ARG A 80 4.33 -13.58 -1.15
C ARG A 80 5.79 -13.57 -0.70
N LEU A 81 6.27 -14.65 -0.07
CA LEU A 81 7.68 -14.78 0.30
C LEU A 81 8.59 -14.84 -0.94
N ILE A 82 8.18 -15.54 -1.99
CA ILE A 82 8.90 -15.56 -3.28
C ILE A 82 8.96 -14.15 -3.87
N GLN A 83 7.87 -13.37 -3.79
CA GLN A 83 7.86 -11.99 -4.27
C GLN A 83 8.86 -11.11 -3.52
N TYR A 84 8.89 -11.16 -2.18
CA TYR A 84 9.89 -10.40 -1.41
C TYR A 84 11.33 -10.78 -1.75
N LYS A 85 11.58 -12.09 -1.96
CA LYS A 85 12.89 -12.56 -2.41
C LYS A 85 13.24 -12.00 -3.79
N ALA A 86 12.30 -12.03 -4.74
CA ALA A 86 12.50 -11.48 -6.08
C ALA A 86 12.73 -9.96 -6.05
N GLU A 87 12.04 -9.21 -5.19
CA GLU A 87 12.26 -7.78 -4.97
C GLU A 87 13.67 -7.51 -4.39
N CYS A 88 14.10 -8.31 -3.42
CA CYS A 88 15.46 -8.25 -2.86
C CYS A 88 16.53 -8.55 -3.92
N ASP A 89 16.35 -9.59 -4.72
CA ASP A 89 17.28 -9.96 -5.79
C ASP A 89 17.34 -8.88 -6.90
N LYS A 90 16.20 -8.24 -7.19
CA LYS A 90 16.12 -7.08 -8.08
C LYS A 90 16.88 -5.87 -7.52
N ILE A 91 16.81 -5.62 -6.22
CA ILE A 91 17.61 -4.56 -5.56
C ILE A 91 19.10 -4.91 -5.59
N LYS A 92 19.45 -6.16 -5.25
CA LYS A 92 20.85 -6.63 -5.21
C LYS A 92 21.54 -6.53 -6.56
N SER A 93 20.84 -6.89 -7.64
CA SER A 93 21.40 -6.88 -9.01
C SER A 93 21.49 -5.49 -9.64
N ALA A 94 20.70 -4.52 -9.19
CA ALA A 94 20.72 -3.14 -9.68
C ALA A 94 21.87 -2.32 -9.07
N ASN A 95 22.59 -1.54 -9.89
CA ASN A 95 23.53 -0.52 -9.43
C ASN A 95 22.84 0.85 -9.24
N SER A 96 21.77 1.07 -9.99
CA SER A 96 20.97 2.30 -9.98
C SER A 96 19.48 1.98 -9.83
N ILE A 97 18.83 2.65 -8.89
CA ILE A 97 17.44 2.38 -8.48
C ILE A 97 16.64 3.68 -8.48
N LEU A 98 15.51 3.67 -9.20
CA LEU A 98 14.56 4.77 -9.22
C LEU A 98 13.35 4.47 -8.32
N ILE A 99 13.03 5.36 -7.41
CA ILE A 99 11.83 5.30 -6.56
C ILE A 99 10.89 6.44 -6.96
N VAL A 100 9.68 6.10 -7.38
CA VAL A 100 8.67 7.07 -7.81
C VAL A 100 7.63 7.26 -6.71
N GLY A 101 7.75 8.35 -5.95
CA GLY A 101 6.79 8.78 -4.93
C GLY A 101 7.41 8.97 -3.53
N GLY A 102 7.61 10.22 -3.11
CA GLY A 102 8.08 10.62 -1.78
C GLY A 102 7.06 10.58 -0.64
N GLY A 103 6.08 9.67 -0.72
CA GLY A 103 5.20 9.34 0.41
C GLY A 103 5.88 8.39 1.42
N PRO A 104 5.15 7.90 2.45
CA PRO A 104 5.72 7.00 3.46
C PRO A 104 6.47 5.83 2.86
N THR A 105 5.82 5.13 1.92
CA THR A 105 6.37 3.94 1.27
C THR A 105 7.67 4.22 0.52
N GLY A 106 7.74 5.29 -0.28
CA GLY A 106 8.96 5.56 -1.06
C GLY A 106 10.10 6.10 -0.22
N VAL A 107 9.79 6.91 0.81
CA VAL A 107 10.80 7.39 1.76
C VAL A 107 11.40 6.24 2.58
N GLU A 108 10.56 5.35 3.10
CA GLU A 108 11.02 4.20 3.87
C GLU A 108 11.84 3.24 2.98
N LEU A 109 11.37 2.94 1.77
CA LEU A 109 12.12 2.08 0.84
C LEU A 109 13.47 2.69 0.45
N ALA A 110 13.53 4.00 0.19
CA ALA A 110 14.78 4.69 -0.08
C ALA A 110 15.74 4.60 1.11
N GLY A 111 15.19 4.73 2.33
CA GLY A 111 15.94 4.58 3.58
C GLY A 111 16.53 3.18 3.73
N GLU A 112 15.69 2.14 3.66
CA GLU A 112 16.10 0.73 3.73
C GLU A 112 17.19 0.40 2.70
N ILE A 113 17.00 0.77 1.43
CA ILE A 113 18.00 0.52 0.38
C ILE A 113 19.31 1.27 0.68
N SER A 114 19.24 2.54 1.08
CA SER A 114 20.43 3.36 1.32
C SER A 114 21.25 2.90 2.54
N VAL A 115 20.63 2.18 3.48
CA VAL A 115 21.28 1.65 4.68
C VAL A 115 21.90 0.30 4.40
N ASP A 116 21.15 -0.63 3.80
CA ASP A 116 21.62 -2.01 3.57
C ASP A 116 22.49 -2.14 2.31
N PHE A 117 22.37 -1.20 1.37
CA PHE A 117 23.15 -1.18 0.13
C PHE A 117 23.75 0.22 -0.14
N PRO A 118 24.69 0.69 0.69
CA PRO A 118 25.20 2.06 0.66
C PRO A 118 25.95 2.46 -0.62
N ASP A 119 26.37 1.47 -1.43
CA ASP A 119 27.09 1.70 -2.69
C ASP A 119 26.15 1.88 -3.90
N LYS A 120 24.85 1.64 -3.75
CA LYS A 120 23.88 1.77 -4.85
C LYS A 120 23.48 3.22 -5.06
N LYS A 121 23.33 3.62 -6.33
CA LYS A 121 22.74 4.92 -6.68
C LYS A 121 21.23 4.84 -6.50
N VAL A 122 20.66 5.62 -5.58
CA VAL A 122 19.21 5.72 -5.38
C VAL A 122 18.74 7.11 -5.76
N THR A 123 17.78 7.19 -6.68
CA THR A 123 17.10 8.44 -7.04
C THR A 123 15.62 8.33 -6.64
N LEU A 124 15.13 9.26 -5.83
CA LEU A 124 13.73 9.35 -5.43
C LEU A 124 13.10 10.57 -6.11
N VAL A 125 12.10 10.33 -6.94
CA VAL A 125 11.34 11.39 -7.63
C VAL A 125 9.96 11.53 -6.99
N HIS A 126 9.57 12.76 -6.64
CA HIS A 126 8.28 13.06 -6.05
C HIS A 126 7.64 14.30 -6.67
N ARG A 127 6.36 14.19 -7.01
CA ARG A 127 5.57 15.27 -7.63
C ARG A 127 5.33 16.46 -6.69
N GLY A 128 5.35 16.23 -5.38
CA GLY A 128 5.06 17.24 -4.37
C GLY A 128 6.27 18.13 -4.09
N SER A 129 6.01 19.25 -3.44
CA SER A 129 7.02 20.24 -3.07
C SER A 129 7.94 19.78 -1.93
N ARG A 130 7.53 18.73 -1.20
CA ARG A 130 8.26 18.17 -0.05
C ARG A 130 7.97 16.68 0.09
N LEU A 131 8.88 15.95 0.72
CA LEU A 131 8.62 14.56 1.13
C LEU A 131 7.59 14.52 2.27
N LEU A 132 6.79 13.46 2.33
CA LEU A 132 5.83 13.23 3.43
C LEU A 132 4.93 14.45 3.69
N GLU A 133 4.26 15.01 2.67
CA GLU A 133 3.53 16.28 2.80
C GLU A 133 2.47 16.32 3.92
N PHE A 134 1.99 15.16 4.37
CA PHE A 134 1.05 14.99 5.47
C PHE A 134 1.66 15.25 6.88
N ILE A 135 2.99 15.32 7.00
CA ILE A 135 3.68 15.69 8.25
C ILE A 135 4.17 17.14 8.21
N GLY A 136 4.43 17.69 9.40
CA GLY A 136 4.93 19.06 9.56
C GLY A 136 6.23 19.34 8.76
N PRO A 137 6.41 20.56 8.21
CA PRO A 137 7.56 20.91 7.37
C PRO A 137 8.93 20.62 7.97
N LYS A 138 9.10 20.81 9.28
CA LYS A 138 10.36 20.50 9.99
C LYS A 138 10.73 19.01 9.92
N ALA A 139 9.76 18.13 10.14
CA ALA A 139 9.98 16.69 10.10
C ALA A 139 10.27 16.23 8.65
N SER A 140 9.51 16.76 7.70
CA SER A 140 9.73 16.56 6.26
C SER A 140 11.14 16.99 5.81
N GLN A 141 11.61 18.17 6.23
CA GLN A 141 12.97 18.64 5.93
C GLN A 141 14.05 17.75 6.59
N LYS A 142 13.81 17.29 7.82
CA LYS A 142 14.73 16.35 8.49
C LYS A 142 14.85 15.04 7.71
N THR A 143 13.73 14.51 7.21
CA THR A 143 13.72 13.33 6.34
C THR A 143 14.49 13.56 5.05
N PHE A 144 14.24 14.68 4.37
CA PHE A 144 14.98 15.07 3.16
C PHE A 144 16.48 15.10 3.42
N ASN A 145 16.91 15.85 4.43
CA ASN A 145 18.33 15.98 4.79
C ASN A 145 18.95 14.63 5.11
N TRP A 146 18.25 13.77 5.86
CA TRP A 146 18.75 12.44 6.21
C TRP A 146 18.95 11.57 4.96
N LEU A 147 18.00 11.54 4.03
CA LEU A 147 18.15 10.83 2.76
C LEU A 147 19.33 11.37 1.94
N THR A 148 19.49 12.69 1.86
CA THR A 148 20.64 13.32 1.18
C THR A 148 21.97 12.95 1.84
N THR A 149 22.05 12.89 3.18
CA THR A 149 23.27 12.41 3.87
C THR A 149 23.59 10.95 3.59
N ARG A 150 22.58 10.17 3.20
CA ARG A 150 22.71 8.79 2.70
C ARG A 150 22.93 8.70 1.18
N ARG A 151 23.24 9.83 0.53
CA ARG A 151 23.50 9.95 -0.93
C ARG A 151 22.30 9.55 -1.81
N VAL A 152 21.09 9.61 -1.26
CA VAL A 152 19.87 9.50 -2.07
C VAL A 152 19.67 10.83 -2.79
N GLU A 153 19.58 10.78 -4.12
CA GLU A 153 19.24 11.91 -4.98
C GLU A 153 17.73 12.13 -4.91
N VAL A 154 17.29 13.23 -4.32
CA VAL A 154 15.86 13.54 -4.15
C VAL A 154 15.46 14.65 -5.13
N ILE A 155 14.56 14.32 -6.05
CA ILE A 155 14.01 15.24 -7.05
C ILE A 155 12.55 15.52 -6.69
N LEU A 156 12.25 16.77 -6.35
CA LEU A 156 10.91 17.23 -5.97
C LEU A 156 10.24 17.96 -7.13
N GLU A 157 8.93 18.19 -7.02
CA GLU A 157 8.12 18.91 -8.02
C GLU A 157 8.17 18.30 -9.44
N GLN A 158 8.52 17.01 -9.53
CA GLN A 158 8.58 16.28 -10.80
C GLN A 158 7.84 14.94 -10.69
N SER A 159 7.17 14.53 -11.76
CA SER A 159 6.64 13.17 -11.92
C SER A 159 7.43 12.39 -12.95
N VAL A 160 7.42 11.07 -12.87
CA VAL A 160 8.04 10.19 -13.88
C VAL A 160 6.96 9.62 -14.79
N ASP A 161 7.15 9.73 -16.10
CA ASP A 161 6.35 9.00 -17.09
C ASP A 161 6.85 7.56 -17.19
N LEU A 162 5.93 6.61 -16.97
CA LEU A 162 6.20 5.18 -17.00
C LEU A 162 5.56 4.49 -18.20
N THR A 163 4.88 5.24 -19.07
CA THR A 163 4.20 4.69 -20.25
C THR A 163 5.18 4.33 -21.37
N ASN A 164 6.31 5.04 -21.44
CA ASN A 164 7.34 4.88 -22.47
C ASN A 164 8.72 4.55 -21.87
N VAL A 165 8.78 3.56 -20.97
CA VAL A 165 10.07 3.10 -20.41
C VAL A 165 10.75 2.19 -21.44
N SER A 166 11.87 2.67 -22.00
CA SER A 166 12.76 1.86 -22.84
C SER A 166 14.12 1.70 -22.16
N ASP A 167 14.62 0.47 -22.05
CA ASP A 167 15.98 0.16 -21.59
C ASP A 167 16.40 0.87 -20.28
N GLY A 168 15.50 0.93 -19.29
CA GLY A 168 15.78 1.57 -18.00
C GLY A 168 15.94 3.10 -18.07
N THR A 169 15.47 3.73 -19.15
CA THR A 169 15.41 5.18 -19.31
C THR A 169 14.01 5.69 -18.97
N TYR A 170 13.95 6.71 -18.13
CA TYR A 170 12.74 7.34 -17.64
C TYR A 170 12.76 8.83 -17.94
N GLN A 171 11.59 9.42 -18.23
CA GLN A 171 11.46 10.85 -18.46
C GLN A 171 10.71 11.49 -17.29
N THR A 172 11.22 12.62 -16.81
CA THR A 172 10.50 13.42 -15.82
C THR A 172 9.56 14.40 -16.51
N SER A 173 8.59 14.95 -15.76
CA SER A 173 7.70 16.01 -16.24
C SER A 173 8.43 17.31 -16.58
N ALA A 174 9.68 17.48 -16.13
CA ALA A 174 10.55 18.60 -16.50
C ALA A 174 11.35 18.34 -17.79
N GLY A 175 11.20 17.16 -18.41
CA GLY A 175 11.95 16.76 -19.60
C GLY A 175 13.35 16.22 -19.30
N GLU A 176 13.66 15.95 -18.03
CA GLU A 176 14.94 15.34 -17.65
C GLU A 176 14.91 13.83 -17.91
N THR A 177 16.04 13.30 -18.39
CA THR A 177 16.21 11.87 -18.63
C THR A 177 16.94 11.23 -17.46
N LEU A 178 16.30 10.28 -16.79
CA LEU A 178 16.87 9.47 -15.73
C LEU A 178 17.18 8.06 -16.24
N LYS A 179 18.28 7.47 -15.76
CA LYS A 179 18.62 6.07 -16.00
C LYS A 179 18.64 5.29 -14.69
N ALA A 180 17.95 4.16 -14.66
CA ALA A 180 17.99 3.23 -13.55
C ALA A 180 17.82 1.79 -14.03
N ASP A 181 18.61 0.88 -13.46
CA ASP A 181 18.53 -0.56 -13.75
C ASP A 181 17.19 -1.15 -13.30
N CYS A 182 16.59 -0.55 -12.26
CA CYS A 182 15.28 -0.97 -11.79
C CYS A 182 14.50 0.20 -11.16
N HIS A 183 13.17 0.08 -11.08
CA HIS A 183 12.32 1.06 -10.42
C HIS A 183 11.27 0.45 -9.49
N PHE A 184 10.77 1.27 -8.56
CA PHE A 184 9.68 0.98 -7.64
C PHE A 184 8.64 2.10 -7.63
N LEU A 185 7.36 1.72 -7.64
CA LEU A 185 6.24 2.66 -7.64
C LEU A 185 5.63 2.79 -6.24
N CYS A 186 5.68 4.00 -5.70
CA CYS A 186 5.24 4.36 -4.36
C CYS A 186 4.22 5.50 -4.41
N THR A 187 3.31 5.46 -5.38
CA THR A 187 2.35 6.55 -5.71
C THR A 187 0.99 6.41 -5.03
N GLY A 188 0.87 5.55 -4.01
CA GLY A 188 -0.39 5.24 -3.32
C GLY A 188 -1.23 4.19 -4.05
N LYS A 189 -2.19 3.59 -3.35
CA LYS A 189 -3.09 2.56 -3.89
C LYS A 189 -4.53 3.09 -3.89
N PRO A 190 -5.38 2.69 -4.86
CA PRO A 190 -6.80 3.03 -4.83
C PRO A 190 -7.50 2.40 -3.61
N ILE A 191 -8.60 3.01 -3.16
CA ILE A 191 -9.42 2.46 -2.08
C ILE A 191 -10.09 1.15 -2.54
N GLY A 192 -10.16 0.17 -1.64
CA GLY A 192 -10.68 -1.19 -1.87
C GLY A 192 -12.21 -1.28 -1.89
N SER A 193 -12.90 -0.22 -2.36
CA SER A 193 -14.36 -0.08 -2.32
C SER A 193 -15.05 -0.28 -3.67
N SER A 194 -14.30 -0.50 -4.75
CA SER A 194 -14.90 -0.58 -6.10
C SER A 194 -16.01 -1.63 -6.23
N TRP A 195 -15.89 -2.74 -5.49
CA TRP A 195 -16.88 -3.83 -5.49
C TRP A 195 -18.18 -3.45 -4.77
N LEU A 196 -18.18 -2.43 -3.91
CA LEU A 196 -19.35 -1.98 -3.16
C LEU A 196 -20.34 -1.17 -4.01
N ARG A 197 -19.90 -0.66 -5.17
CA ARG A 197 -20.72 0.21 -6.04
C ARG A 197 -21.95 -0.48 -6.62
N GLU A 198 -21.93 -1.81 -6.70
CA GLU A 198 -23.03 -2.62 -7.19
C GLU A 198 -23.78 -3.36 -6.07
N THR A 199 -23.57 -2.94 -4.81
CA THR A 199 -24.17 -3.59 -3.62
C THR A 199 -25.17 -2.66 -2.93
N ILE A 200 -25.82 -3.14 -1.87
CA ILE A 200 -26.66 -2.30 -0.99
C ILE A 200 -25.90 -1.10 -0.38
N LEU A 201 -24.56 -1.13 -0.34
CA LEU A 201 -23.74 -0.07 0.24
C LEU A 201 -23.33 1.03 -0.75
N LYS A 202 -23.81 0.99 -2.00
CA LYS A 202 -23.42 1.96 -3.04
C LYS A 202 -23.65 3.42 -2.64
N ASP A 203 -24.76 3.69 -1.93
CA ASP A 203 -25.17 5.03 -1.49
C ASP A 203 -24.51 5.43 -0.16
N SER A 204 -23.74 4.52 0.44
CA SER A 204 -22.94 4.76 1.64
C SER A 204 -21.51 5.22 1.32
N LEU A 205 -21.15 5.36 0.05
CA LEU A 205 -19.83 5.81 -0.38
C LEU A 205 -19.79 7.34 -0.55
N ASP A 206 -18.73 7.97 -0.06
CA ASP A 206 -18.44 9.38 -0.35
C ASP A 206 -17.93 9.58 -1.79
N ASN A 207 -17.71 10.83 -2.18
CA ASN A 207 -17.23 11.18 -3.53
C ASN A 207 -15.79 10.69 -3.83
N ARG A 208 -15.05 10.20 -2.83
CA ARG A 208 -13.73 9.58 -2.95
C ARG A 208 -13.80 8.05 -2.89
N GLY A 209 -15.00 7.47 -2.78
CA GLY A 209 -15.21 6.04 -2.67
C GLY A 209 -14.90 5.48 -1.28
N ARG A 210 -14.97 6.27 -0.21
CA ARG A 210 -14.85 5.81 1.18
C ARG A 210 -16.22 5.51 1.76
N LEU A 211 -16.33 4.49 2.61
CA LEU A 211 -17.54 4.24 3.37
C LEU A 211 -17.72 5.34 4.42
N MET A 212 -18.86 6.02 4.34
CA MET A 212 -19.29 7.01 5.34
C MET A 212 -19.71 6.28 6.61
N VAL A 213 -19.07 6.61 7.73
CA VAL A 213 -19.36 5.99 9.03
C VAL A 213 -19.68 7.02 10.12
N ASP A 214 -20.45 6.60 11.12
CA ASP A 214 -20.65 7.37 12.36
C ASP A 214 -19.48 7.20 13.35
N GLU A 215 -19.58 7.86 14.51
CA GLU A 215 -18.56 7.80 15.57
C GLU A 215 -18.37 6.39 16.15
N GLN A 216 -19.37 5.52 15.97
CA GLN A 216 -19.35 4.12 16.37
C GLN A 216 -18.93 3.18 15.22
N LEU A 217 -18.44 3.74 14.11
CA LEU A 217 -17.98 3.01 12.92
C LEU A 217 -19.10 2.29 12.15
N ARG A 218 -20.37 2.64 12.39
CA ARG A 218 -21.51 2.09 11.63
C ARG A 218 -21.59 2.77 10.29
N VAL A 219 -21.83 2.00 9.24
CA VAL A 219 -22.03 2.50 7.89
C VAL A 219 -23.34 3.27 7.82
N LYS A 220 -23.29 4.50 7.28
CA LYS A 220 -24.45 5.38 7.16
C LYS A 220 -25.62 4.67 6.47
N GLY A 221 -26.78 4.67 7.11
CA GLY A 221 -27.99 4.02 6.58
C GLY A 221 -28.17 2.56 7.02
N HIS A 222 -27.24 1.99 7.79
CA HIS A 222 -27.28 0.61 8.25
C HIS A 222 -26.98 0.50 9.76
N ASN A 223 -27.79 -0.27 10.48
CA ASN A 223 -27.64 -0.43 11.94
C ASN A 223 -26.67 -1.55 12.34
N ASN A 224 -26.43 -2.51 11.44
CA ASN A 224 -25.67 -3.73 11.69
C ASN A 224 -24.48 -3.91 10.74
N VAL A 225 -24.17 -2.91 9.92
CA VAL A 225 -23.00 -2.90 9.04
C VAL A 225 -22.01 -1.87 9.56
N PHE A 226 -20.76 -2.27 9.73
CA PHE A 226 -19.65 -1.46 10.21
C PHE A 226 -18.53 -1.42 9.18
N ALA A 227 -17.70 -0.39 9.22
CA ALA A 227 -16.49 -0.33 8.40
C ALA A 227 -15.31 0.19 9.20
N ILE A 228 -14.13 -0.38 8.95
CA ILE A 228 -12.91 -0.05 9.70
C ILE A 228 -11.71 0.10 8.78
N GLY A 229 -10.73 0.89 9.22
CA GLY A 229 -9.47 1.11 8.52
C GLY A 229 -9.60 2.04 7.31
N ASP A 230 -8.68 1.91 6.37
CA ASP A 230 -8.49 2.86 5.24
C ASP A 230 -9.70 3.00 4.29
N ILE A 231 -10.67 2.08 4.34
CA ILE A 231 -11.89 2.19 3.54
C ILE A 231 -12.88 3.23 4.07
N THR A 232 -12.72 3.69 5.30
CA THR A 232 -13.63 4.64 5.95
C THR A 232 -13.32 6.09 5.59
N ASP A 233 -14.32 6.97 5.71
CA ASP A 233 -14.18 8.42 5.46
C ASP A 233 -13.56 9.19 6.63
N ILE A 234 -13.29 8.50 7.75
CA ILE A 234 -12.70 9.05 8.96
C ILE A 234 -11.45 9.87 8.61
N PRO A 235 -11.38 11.14 9.05
CA PRO A 235 -10.22 11.97 8.84
C PRO A 235 -8.98 11.30 9.43
N LYS A 236 -7.93 11.15 8.61
CA LYS A 236 -6.62 10.75 9.13
C LYS A 236 -6.17 11.83 10.12
N LEU A 237 -5.82 11.42 11.35
CA LEU A 237 -5.46 12.32 12.45
C LEU A 237 -4.54 13.44 11.94
N PRO A 238 -4.88 14.73 12.12
CA PRO A 238 -3.96 15.79 11.80
C PRO A 238 -2.72 15.63 12.68
N SER A 239 -1.53 15.76 12.09
CA SER A 239 -0.31 15.89 12.89
C SER A 239 -0.50 17.11 13.80
N ARG A 240 -0.53 16.90 15.12
CA ARG A 240 -0.44 18.01 16.07
C ARG A 240 0.93 18.63 15.86
N THR A 241 0.94 19.78 15.19
CA THR A 241 2.11 20.63 14.95
C THR A 241 2.71 21.15 16.24
#